data_AF-A0A353QYH1-F1
#
_entry.id   AF-A0A353QYH1-F1
#
_cell.length_a   1.000
_cell.length_b   1.000
_cell.length_c   1.000
_cell.angle_alpha   90.00
_cell.angle_beta   90.00
_cell.angle_gamma   90.00
#
_symmetry.space_group_name_H-M   'P 1'
#
loop_
_entity.id
_entity.type
_entity.pdbx_description
1 polymer ?
#
loop_
_entity_poly.entity_id
_entity_poly.type
_entity_poly.pdbx_seq_one_letter_code
_entity_poly.pdbx_strand_id
1 'polypeptide(L)'
;MKNFKINKNSVHLLLVFLFLFLIFYKIIYYYNSNQKFGIIIGDSIAEGYPYSLVEFSILNQKYILPNFFSEDQIAFHLEKRLEYKVINLGISGQTSDEVRKRWNSDVLSFQDKNLNKNLYFVIIIVGINDIIRNIPAKQIISNLDWMINSCTSNNIYPIVFNIAPFNNINAKQTLA
;
A
#
# COMPACT_ATOMS: atom_id res chain seq x y z
N MET A 1 -29.24 0.95 -54.61
CA MET A 1 -28.30 1.27 -53.52
C MET A 1 -28.22 2.79 -53.39
N LYS A 2 -28.61 3.38 -52.25
CA LYS A 2 -28.52 4.84 -52.04
C LYS A 2 -27.07 5.21 -51.67
N ASN A 3 -26.43 6.05 -52.48
CA ASN A 3 -25.12 6.61 -52.17
C ASN A 3 -25.24 7.57 -50.99
N PHE A 4 -24.71 7.19 -49.83
CA PHE A 4 -24.57 8.07 -48.68
C PHE A 4 -23.47 9.11 -48.97
N LYS A 5 -23.86 10.36 -49.22
CA LYS A 5 -22.92 11.49 -49.27
C LYS A 5 -22.57 11.90 -47.85
N ILE A 6 -21.36 11.59 -47.42
CA ILE A 6 -20.83 12.03 -46.13
C ILE A 6 -20.60 13.54 -46.21
N ASN A 7 -21.21 14.30 -45.30
CA ASN A 7 -21.05 15.74 -45.19
C ASN A 7 -19.66 16.07 -44.61
N LYS A 8 -18.88 16.94 -45.28
CA LYS A 8 -17.56 17.38 -44.81
C LYS A 8 -17.58 17.96 -43.39
N ASN A 9 -18.66 18.65 -43.01
CA ASN A 9 -18.82 19.21 -41.67
C ASN A 9 -18.93 18.10 -40.60
N SER A 10 -19.57 16.97 -40.95
CA SER A 10 -19.67 15.81 -40.06
C SER A 10 -18.33 15.10 -39.87
N VAL A 11 -17.48 15.05 -40.90
CA VAL A 11 -16.11 14.52 -40.80
C VAL A 11 -15.24 15.42 -39.92
N HIS A 12 -15.34 16.74 -40.10
CA HIS A 12 -14.56 17.68 -39.29
C HIS A 12 -14.95 17.62 -37.81
N LEU A 13 -16.25 17.55 -37.50
CA LEU A 13 -16.75 17.39 -36.14
C LEU A 13 -16.24 16.07 -35.50
N LEU A 14 -16.27 14.96 -36.25
CA LEU A 14 -15.75 13.67 -35.77
C LEU A 14 -14.25 13.74 -35.44
N LEU A 15 -13.46 14.40 -36.29
CA LEU A 15 -12.02 14.58 -36.05
C LEU A 15 -11.74 15.41 -34.80
N VAL A 16 -12.54 16.46 -34.56
CA VAL A 16 -12.44 17.27 -33.33
C VAL A 16 -12.77 16.43 -32.10
N PHE A 17 -13.84 15.62 -32.13
CA PHE A 17 -14.18 14.72 -31.03
C PHE A 17 -13.10 13.68 -30.76
N LEU A 18 -12.54 13.06 -31.80
CA LEU A 18 -11.46 12.08 -31.65
C LEU A 18 -10.21 12.73 -31.05
N PHE A 19 -9.86 13.94 -31.49
CA PHE A 19 -8.73 14.68 -30.94
C PHE A 19 -8.92 15.02 -29.46
N LEU A 20 -10.09 15.54 -29.08
CA LEU A 20 -10.42 15.81 -27.68
C LEU A 20 -10.39 14.53 -26.84
N PHE A 21 -10.95 13.42 -27.35
CA PHE A 21 -10.92 12.13 -26.68
C PHE A 21 -9.48 11.66 -26.42
N LEU A 22 -8.57 11.79 -27.40
CA LEU A 22 -7.17 11.43 -27.22
C LEU A 22 -6.46 12.31 -26.19
N ILE A 23 -6.77 13.61 -26.13
CA ILE A 23 -6.26 14.51 -25.09
C ILE A 23 -6.76 14.06 -23.71
N PHE A 24 -8.07 13.85 -23.55
CA PHE A 24 -8.65 13.39 -22.28
C PHE A 24 -8.06 12.05 -21.84
N TYR A 25 -7.95 11.09 -22.77
CA TYR A 25 -7.32 9.81 -22.51
C TYR A 25 -5.88 9.97 -22.02
N LYS A 26 -5.09 10.83 -22.69
CA LYS A 26 -3.69 11.08 -22.29
C LYS A 26 -3.60 11.76 -20.92
N ILE A 27 -4.49 12.70 -20.59
CA ILE A 27 -4.55 13.34 -19.28
C ILE A 27 -4.87 12.31 -18.20
N ILE A 28 -5.90 11.48 -18.40
CA ILE A 28 -6.29 10.43 -17.45
C ILE A 28 -5.15 9.41 -17.29
N TYR A 29 -4.52 9.00 -18.39
CA TYR A 29 -3.38 8.10 -18.37
C TYR A 29 -2.20 8.70 -17.60
N TYR A 30 -1.86 9.97 -17.85
CA TYR A 30 -0.78 10.67 -17.16
C TYR A 30 -1.06 10.83 -15.66
N TYR A 31 -2.30 11.16 -15.29
CA TYR A 31 -2.70 11.27 -13.89
C TYR A 31 -2.57 9.92 -13.17
N ASN A 32 -3.09 8.86 -13.78
CA ASN A 32 -3.04 7.52 -13.20
C ASN A 32 -1.62 6.94 -13.13
N SER A 33 -0.75 7.23 -14.11
CA SER A 33 0.64 6.74 -14.12
C SER A 33 1.54 7.45 -13.13
N ASN A 34 1.19 8.67 -12.68
CA ASN A 34 1.96 9.41 -11.67
C ASN A 34 1.41 9.28 -10.25
N GLN A 35 0.33 8.52 -10.04
CA GLN A 35 -0.21 8.31 -8.71
C GLN A 35 0.79 7.54 -7.84
N LYS A 36 1.20 8.16 -6.73
CA LYS A 36 2.05 7.53 -5.73
C LYS A 36 1.25 6.68 -4.78
N PHE A 37 1.83 5.55 -4.42
CA PHE A 37 1.25 4.62 -3.47
C PHE A 37 2.12 4.52 -2.21
N GLY A 38 1.47 4.35 -1.08
CA GLY A 38 2.06 3.96 0.19
C GLY A 38 1.51 2.61 0.63
N ILE A 39 2.30 1.88 1.40
CA ILE A 39 1.84 0.70 2.13
C ILE A 39 2.04 0.95 3.62
N ILE A 40 1.10 0.51 4.44
CA ILE A 40 1.31 0.27 5.86
C ILE A 40 1.28 -1.23 6.04
N ILE A 41 2.32 -1.80 6.66
CA ILE A 41 2.41 -3.24 6.93
C ILE A 41 2.80 -3.45 8.38
N GLY A 42 2.21 -4.46 9.01
CA GLY A 42 2.41 -4.65 10.43
C GLY A 42 1.44 -5.58 11.10
N ASP A 43 1.28 -5.35 12.40
CA ASP A 43 0.40 -6.08 13.28
C ASP A 43 -0.97 -5.38 13.47
N SER A 44 -1.61 -5.60 14.62
CA SER A 44 -2.89 -5.02 14.99
C SER A 44 -2.89 -3.49 15.02
N ILE A 45 -1.74 -2.86 15.30
CA ILE A 45 -1.61 -1.39 15.31
C ILE A 45 -1.67 -0.86 13.87
N ALA A 46 -1.03 -1.54 12.92
CA ALA A 46 -1.16 -1.20 11.50
C ALA A 46 -2.59 -1.44 11.02
N GLU A 47 -3.20 -2.54 11.42
CA GLU A 47 -4.56 -2.93 11.00
C GLU A 47 -5.62 -1.91 11.44
N GLY A 48 -5.48 -1.32 12.63
CA GLY A 48 -6.48 -0.43 13.24
C GLY A 48 -7.37 -1.14 14.27
N TYR A 49 -6.90 -2.24 14.86
CA TYR A 49 -7.65 -2.96 15.90
C TYR A 49 -7.92 -2.05 17.12
N PRO A 50 -9.10 -2.12 17.78
CA PRO A 50 -10.18 -3.11 17.61
C PRO A 50 -11.27 -2.74 16.60
N TYR A 51 -11.21 -1.54 16.02
CA TYR A 51 -12.30 -1.00 15.22
C TYR A 51 -12.21 -1.35 13.73
N SER A 52 -11.08 -1.93 13.31
CA SER A 52 -10.84 -2.39 11.94
C SER A 52 -11.52 -3.74 11.65
N LEU A 53 -12.68 -3.70 10.97
CA LEU A 53 -13.25 -4.85 10.27
C LEU A 53 -12.62 -4.93 8.87
N VAL A 54 -11.33 -5.25 8.77
CA VAL A 54 -10.73 -5.53 7.46
C VAL A 54 -11.09 -6.97 7.09
N GLU A 55 -12.21 -7.13 6.38
CA GLU A 55 -12.52 -8.40 5.71
C GLU A 55 -11.50 -8.59 4.58
N PHE A 56 -10.42 -9.33 4.88
CA PHE A 56 -9.46 -9.80 3.88
C PHE A 56 -10.15 -10.79 2.94
N SER A 57 -10.87 -10.28 1.94
CA SER A 57 -11.26 -11.12 0.80
C SER A 57 -10.05 -11.27 -0.12
N ILE A 58 -9.25 -12.31 0.14
CA ILE A 58 -8.37 -12.91 -0.87
C ILE A 58 -9.29 -13.59 -1.89
N LEU A 59 -9.94 -12.81 -2.76
CA LEU A 59 -10.71 -13.34 -3.87
C LEU A 59 -10.20 -12.72 -5.17
N ASN A 60 -9.32 -13.48 -5.82
CA ASN A 60 -9.09 -13.51 -7.26
C ASN A 60 -8.80 -12.16 -7.95
N GLN A 61 -7.50 -11.83 -8.04
CA GLN A 61 -6.92 -11.03 -9.14
C GLN A 61 -7.52 -9.64 -9.42
N LYS A 62 -8.19 -9.04 -8.46
CA LYS A 62 -8.57 -7.64 -8.52
C LYS A 62 -8.23 -7.06 -7.16
N TYR A 63 -7.23 -6.18 -7.12
CA TYR A 63 -7.02 -5.30 -5.98
C TYR A 63 -8.22 -4.36 -5.91
N ILE A 64 -9.38 -4.88 -5.50
CA ILE A 64 -10.44 -4.08 -4.92
C ILE A 64 -9.83 -3.71 -3.57
N LEU A 65 -9.14 -2.57 -3.53
CA LEU A 65 -8.80 -1.92 -2.26
C LEU A 65 -10.09 -1.95 -1.46
N PRO A 66 -10.17 -2.67 -0.33
CA PRO A 66 -11.34 -2.59 0.50
C PRO A 66 -11.50 -1.10 0.81
N ASN A 67 -12.55 -0.48 0.29
CA ASN A 67 -12.89 0.92 0.56
C ASN A 67 -13.41 1.06 2.01
N PHE A 68 -12.80 0.36 2.97
CA PHE A 68 -13.09 0.48 4.39
C PHE A 68 -12.12 1.49 4.99
N PHE A 69 -12.37 2.73 4.57
CA PHE A 69 -11.76 3.95 5.08
C PHE A 69 -12.38 4.30 6.44
N SER A 70 -11.98 3.57 7.47
CA SER A 70 -12.42 3.89 8.83
C SER A 70 -11.48 4.94 9.44
N GLU A 71 -12.04 5.97 10.09
CA GLU A 71 -11.26 7.12 10.59
C GLU A 71 -10.26 6.74 11.68
N ASP A 72 -10.39 5.55 12.26
CA ASP A 72 -9.49 4.93 13.22
C ASP A 72 -8.18 4.40 12.61
N GLN A 73 -8.07 4.29 11.28
CA GLN A 73 -6.87 3.78 10.62
C GLN A 73 -5.88 4.89 10.23
N ILE A 74 -4.59 4.65 10.46
CA ILE A 74 -3.51 5.56 10.02
C ILE A 74 -3.54 5.74 8.50
N ALA A 75 -3.83 4.67 7.74
CA ALA A 75 -3.91 4.72 6.28
C ALA A 75 -4.92 5.76 5.78
N PHE A 76 -6.10 5.84 6.41
CA PHE A 76 -7.13 6.84 6.08
C PHE A 76 -6.61 8.27 6.24
N HIS A 77 -5.95 8.55 7.36
CA HIS A 77 -5.42 9.87 7.65
C HIS A 77 -4.24 10.26 6.76
N LEU A 78 -3.42 9.29 6.33
CA LEU A 78 -2.33 9.51 5.39
C LEU A 78 -2.84 9.75 3.97
N GLU A 79 -3.83 9.00 3.49
CA GLU A 79 -4.44 9.26 2.17
C GLU A 79 -4.97 10.69 2.08
N LYS A 80 -5.70 11.14 3.10
CA LYS A 80 -6.27 12.49 3.14
C LYS A 80 -5.22 13.61 3.19
N ARG A 81 -4.03 13.36 3.74
CA ARG A 81 -2.99 14.39 3.94
C ARG A 81 -1.94 14.42 2.84
N LEU A 82 -1.62 13.27 2.27
CA LEU A 82 -0.55 13.14 1.28
C LEU A 82 -1.08 13.14 -0.16
N GLU A 83 -2.40 13.00 -0.34
CA GLU A 83 -3.04 12.76 -1.65
C GLU A 83 -2.50 11.51 -2.36
N TYR A 84 -1.87 10.61 -1.59
CA TYR A 84 -1.37 9.32 -2.05
C TYR A 84 -2.36 8.23 -1.70
N LYS A 85 -2.42 7.17 -2.51
CA LYS A 85 -3.19 5.97 -2.13
C LYS A 85 -2.37 5.15 -1.15
N VAL A 86 -2.94 4.81 0.01
CA VAL A 86 -2.25 4.13 1.10
C VAL A 86 -2.98 2.82 1.41
N ILE A 87 -2.26 1.72 1.25
CA ILE A 87 -2.81 0.37 1.37
C ILE A 87 -2.46 -0.15 2.75
N ASN A 88 -3.46 -0.54 3.52
CA ASN A 88 -3.27 -1.16 4.82
C ASN A 88 -3.14 -2.69 4.67
N LEU A 89 -1.99 -3.22 5.09
CA LEU A 89 -1.65 -4.64 5.11
C LEU A 89 -1.28 -5.09 6.54
N GLY A 90 -1.85 -4.44 7.55
CA GLY A 90 -1.78 -4.88 8.94
C GLY A 90 -2.56 -6.17 9.16
N ILE A 91 -2.01 -7.08 9.97
CA ILE A 91 -2.68 -8.32 10.36
C ILE A 91 -2.45 -8.54 11.86
N SER A 92 -3.53 -8.52 12.64
CA SER A 92 -3.49 -8.66 14.09
C SER A 92 -2.69 -9.86 14.58
N GLY A 93 -1.95 -9.64 15.67
CA GLY A 93 -1.17 -10.67 16.35
C GLY A 93 0.13 -11.08 15.66
N GLN A 94 0.48 -10.51 14.50
CA GLN A 94 1.69 -10.90 13.80
C GLN A 94 2.98 -10.38 14.43
N THR A 95 4.04 -11.19 14.33
CA THR A 95 5.43 -10.82 14.65
C THR A 95 6.19 -10.29 13.44
N SER A 96 7.37 -9.72 13.66
CA SER A 96 8.27 -9.26 12.61
C SER A 96 8.68 -10.38 11.64
N ASP A 97 8.84 -11.62 12.12
CA ASP A 97 9.10 -12.80 11.28
C ASP A 97 7.91 -13.13 10.37
N GLU A 98 6.69 -13.04 10.89
CA GLU A 98 5.46 -13.35 10.14
C GLU A 98 5.22 -12.28 9.06
N VAL A 99 5.44 -11.00 9.38
CA VAL A 99 5.45 -9.91 8.40
C VAL A 99 6.52 -10.14 7.33
N ARG A 100 7.73 -10.53 7.72
CA ARG A 100 8.82 -10.83 6.79
C ARG A 100 8.48 -11.97 5.83
N LYS A 101 7.83 -13.05 6.31
CA LYS A 101 7.44 -14.21 5.49
C LYS A 101 6.51 -13.85 4.33
N ARG A 102 5.62 -12.87 4.53
CA ARG A 102 4.68 -12.39 3.50
C ARG A 102 5.18 -11.15 2.74
N TRP A 103 6.37 -10.63 3.06
CA TRP A 103 6.87 -9.39 2.48
C TRP A 103 6.91 -9.38 0.95
N ASN A 104 7.33 -10.49 0.33
CA ASN A 104 7.38 -10.57 -1.13
C ASN A 104 5.99 -10.53 -1.76
N SER A 105 5.00 -11.25 -1.19
CA SER A 105 3.64 -11.25 -1.71
C SER A 105 2.93 -9.93 -1.44
N ASP A 106 3.20 -9.30 -0.30
CA ASP A 106 2.41 -8.19 0.20
C ASP A 106 3.01 -6.84 -0.14
N VAL A 107 4.34 -6.73 -0.25
CA VAL A 107 5.04 -5.47 -0.54
C VAL A 107 5.63 -5.50 -1.94
N LEU A 108 6.53 -6.43 -2.24
CA LEU A 108 7.26 -6.41 -3.51
C LEU A 108 6.36 -6.73 -4.71
N SER A 109 5.38 -7.63 -4.55
CA SER A 109 4.48 -7.94 -5.66
C SER A 109 3.58 -6.79 -6.10
N PHE A 110 3.50 -5.69 -5.33
CA PHE A 110 2.85 -4.46 -5.80
C PHE A 110 3.60 -3.77 -6.95
N GLN A 111 4.93 -3.91 -7.02
CA GLN A 111 5.70 -3.41 -8.16
C GLN A 111 5.43 -4.25 -9.42
N ASP A 112 5.30 -5.57 -9.26
CA ASP A 112 5.19 -6.51 -10.39
C ASP A 112 3.76 -6.69 -10.93
N LYS A 113 2.76 -6.73 -10.04
CA LYS A 113 1.40 -7.20 -10.40
C LYS A 113 0.48 -6.11 -10.98
N ASN A 114 0.85 -4.84 -10.91
CA ASN A 114 0.03 -3.75 -11.45
C ASN A 114 0.88 -2.71 -12.17
N LEU A 115 0.94 -2.86 -13.50
CA LEU A 115 1.32 -1.83 -14.46
C LEU A 115 1.02 -0.41 -13.93
N ASN A 116 2.09 0.35 -13.61
CA ASN A 116 2.09 1.77 -13.26
C ASN A 116 1.74 2.20 -11.82
N LYS A 117 2.03 1.41 -10.78
CA LYS A 117 1.96 1.93 -9.39
C LYS A 117 3.35 2.28 -8.86
N ASN A 118 3.61 3.59 -8.73
CA ASN A 118 4.81 4.14 -8.11
C ASN A 118 4.72 3.96 -6.58
N LEU A 119 5.04 2.75 -6.08
CA LEU A 119 5.14 2.49 -4.64
C LEU A 119 6.29 3.35 -4.09
N TYR A 120 5.91 4.43 -3.40
CA TYR A 120 6.83 5.47 -2.97
C TYR A 120 7.38 5.19 -1.57
N PHE A 121 6.55 4.66 -0.68
CA PHE A 121 6.97 4.40 0.70
C PHE A 121 6.27 3.18 1.31
N VAL A 122 6.91 2.59 2.31
CA VAL A 122 6.33 1.55 3.16
C VAL A 122 6.52 1.96 4.62
N ILE A 123 5.41 2.05 5.36
CA ILE A 123 5.40 2.21 6.80
C ILE A 123 5.39 0.83 7.44
N ILE A 124 6.37 0.56 8.30
CA ILE A 124 6.54 -0.71 9.02
C ILE A 124 6.17 -0.47 10.48
N ILE A 125 5.10 -1.12 10.94
CA ILE A 125 4.61 -1.05 12.33
C ILE A 125 4.49 -2.47 12.87
N VAL A 126 5.57 -3.00 13.42
CA VAL A 126 5.60 -4.36 13.97
C VAL A 126 6.60 -4.43 15.12
N GLY A 127 6.36 -5.34 16.06
CA GLY A 127 7.33 -5.70 17.09
C GLY A 127 6.71 -5.90 18.47
N ILE A 128 5.47 -5.44 18.71
CA ILE A 128 4.87 -5.62 20.04
C ILE A 128 4.55 -7.09 20.31
N ASN A 129 4.08 -7.84 19.30
CA ASN A 129 3.86 -9.27 19.45
C ASN A 129 5.16 -10.05 19.58
N ASP A 130 6.25 -9.59 18.97
CA ASP A 130 7.58 -10.16 19.17
C ASP A 130 7.99 -10.05 20.64
N ILE A 131 7.83 -8.86 21.23
CA ILE A 131 8.11 -8.61 22.65
C ILE A 131 7.22 -9.47 23.54
N ILE A 132 5.90 -9.51 23.31
CA ILE A 132 4.96 -10.33 24.08
C ILE A 132 5.33 -11.82 24.02
N ARG A 133 5.84 -12.30 22.88
CA ARG A 133 6.27 -13.68 22.67
C ARG A 133 7.73 -13.94 23.06
N ASN A 134 8.40 -13.00 23.72
CA ASN A 134 9.80 -13.10 24.14
C ASN A 134 10.78 -13.40 22.99
N ILE A 135 10.51 -12.89 21.78
CA ILE A 135 11.45 -12.98 20.66
C ILE A 135 12.66 -12.08 20.96
N PRO A 136 13.91 -12.57 20.83
CA PRO A 136 15.09 -11.78 21.15
C PRO A 136 15.18 -10.47 20.36
N ALA A 137 15.59 -9.37 21.00
CA ALA A 137 15.71 -8.07 20.34
C ALA A 137 16.58 -8.13 19.08
N LYS A 138 17.66 -8.92 19.13
CA LYS A 138 18.55 -9.13 17.98
C LYS A 138 17.81 -9.68 16.75
N GLN A 139 16.84 -10.57 16.95
CA GLN A 139 16.04 -11.14 15.86
C GLN A 139 15.05 -10.11 15.32
N ILE A 140 14.39 -9.35 16.19
CA ILE A 140 13.49 -8.26 15.80
C ILE A 140 14.24 -7.23 14.95
N ILE A 141 15.40 -6.76 15.43
CA ILE A 141 16.27 -5.81 14.73
C ILE A 141 16.70 -6.39 13.37
N SER A 142 17.14 -7.65 13.34
CA SER A 142 17.54 -8.29 12.08
C SER A 142 16.40 -8.37 11.05
N ASN A 143 15.15 -8.54 11.49
CA ASN A 143 14.00 -8.55 10.59
C ASN A 143 13.66 -7.15 10.08
N LEU A 144 13.70 -6.15 10.97
CA LEU A 144 13.49 -4.74 10.59
C LEU A 144 14.56 -4.28 9.59
N ASP A 145 15.84 -4.57 9.86
CA ASP A 145 16.95 -4.26 8.95
C ASP A 145 16.78 -4.94 7.60
N TRP A 146 16.32 -6.19 7.58
CA TRP A 146 16.04 -6.88 6.32
C TRP A 146 14.92 -6.20 5.52
N MET A 147 13.83 -5.78 6.18
CA MET A 147 12.72 -5.08 5.52
C MET A 147 13.13 -3.68 5.02
N ILE A 148 13.89 -2.93 5.82
CA ILE A 148 14.47 -1.64 5.43
C ILE A 148 15.35 -1.81 4.18
N ASN A 149 16.27 -2.78 4.21
CA ASN A 149 17.16 -3.06 3.09
C ASN A 149 16.41 -3.53 1.85
N SER A 150 15.32 -4.28 2.02
CA SER A 150 14.44 -4.66 0.92
C SER A 150 13.77 -3.44 0.28
N CYS A 151 13.28 -2.48 1.08
CA CYS A 151 12.75 -1.22 0.56
C CYS A 151 13.80 -0.42 -0.23
N THR A 152 14.97 -0.18 0.37
CA THR A 152 16.02 0.64 -0.25
C THR A 152 16.53 0.03 -1.54
N SER A 153 16.70 -1.30 -1.58
CA SER A 153 17.11 -2.04 -2.79
C SER A 153 16.09 -1.95 -3.94
N ASN A 154 14.83 -1.63 -3.63
CA ASN A 154 13.75 -1.49 -4.60
C ASN A 154 13.28 -0.04 -4.81
N ASN A 155 14.10 0.94 -4.39
CA ASN A 155 13.80 2.38 -4.47
C ASN A 155 12.49 2.80 -3.75
N ILE A 156 12.13 2.07 -2.70
CA ILE A 156 10.99 2.38 -1.83
C ILE A 156 11.53 3.08 -0.58
N TYR A 157 10.87 4.15 -0.13
CA TYR A 157 11.26 4.83 1.10
C TYR A 157 10.72 4.09 2.35
N PRO A 158 11.58 3.47 3.19
CA PRO A 158 11.12 2.82 4.41
C PRO A 158 10.85 3.85 5.51
N ILE A 159 9.74 3.71 6.21
CA ILE A 159 9.39 4.48 7.40
C ILE A 159 9.12 3.47 8.51
N VAL A 160 9.99 3.42 9.52
CA VAL A 160 9.85 2.45 10.61
C VAL A 160 9.35 3.16 11.85
N PHE A 161 8.28 2.64 12.45
CA PHE A 161 7.74 3.17 13.69
C PHE A 161 8.40 2.47 14.86
N ASN A 162 8.65 3.23 15.94
CA ASN A 162 9.06 2.64 17.20
C ASN A 162 7.96 1.71 17.73
N ILE A 163 8.37 0.64 18.39
CA ILE A 163 7.43 -0.20 19.14
C ILE A 163 6.92 0.63 20.32
N ALA A 164 5.61 0.91 20.33
CA ALA A 164 5.00 1.68 21.40
C ALA A 164 5.14 0.93 22.74
N PRO A 165 5.29 1.65 23.87
CA PRO A 165 5.27 1.02 25.18
C PRO A 165 3.97 0.26 25.40
N PHE A 166 4.05 -0.96 25.93
CA PHE A 166 2.89 -1.77 26.26
C PHE A 166 3.06 -2.37 27.66
N ASN A 167 2.21 -1.92 28.58
CA ASN A 167 2.21 -2.35 29.98
C ASN A 167 3.59 -2.23 30.67
N ASN A 168 3.88 -3.14 31.61
CA ASN A 168 5.14 -3.24 32.35
C ASN A 168 6.26 -3.96 31.56
N ILE A 169 6.06 -4.21 30.26
CA ILE A 169 7.03 -4.94 29.45
C ILE A 169 8.10 -3.96 28.98
N ASN A 170 9.33 -4.15 29.45
CA ASN A 170 10.43 -3.25 29.17
C ASN A 170 11.35 -3.88 28.12
N ALA A 171 11.75 -3.12 27.10
CA ALA A 171 12.67 -3.57 26.04
C ALA A 171 14.01 -4.10 26.59
N LYS A 172 14.37 -3.74 27.84
CA LYS A 172 15.53 -4.30 28.54
C LYS A 172 15.43 -5.81 28.79
N GLN A 173 14.22 -6.39 28.86
CA GLN A 173 14.02 -7.83 29.06
C GLN A 173 14.39 -8.66 27.82
N THR A 174 14.49 -8.03 26.65
CA THR A 174 14.76 -8.69 25.36
C THR A 174 16.20 -8.53 24.86
N LEU A 175 17.05 -7.85 25.64
CA LEU A 175 18.49 -7.65 25.36
C LEU A 175 19.39 -8.77 25.94
N ALA A 176 18.79 -9.78 26.59
CA ALA A 176 19.49 -10.95 27.12
C ALA A 176 19.65 -12.05 26.07
#